data_AF-A0A916BD11-F1
#
_entry.id   AF-A0A916BD11-F1
#
_cell.length_a   1.000
_cell.length_b   1.000
_cell.length_c   1.000
_cell.angle_alpha   90.00
_cell.angle_beta   90.00
_cell.angle_gamma   90.00
#
_symmetry.space_group_name_H-M   'P 1'
#
loop_
_entity.id
_entity.type
_entity.pdbx_description
1 polymer ?
#
loop_
_entity_poly.entity_id
_entity_poly.type
_entity_poly.pdbx_seq_one_letter_code
_entity_poly.pdbx_strand_id
1 'polypeptide(L)' 'WTAEEVAELLQIDPNTVRNHFKRYRTEGLAGLNR' A
#
# COMPACT_ATOMS: atom_id res chain seq x y z
N TRP A 1 -5.71 -6.08 8.93
CA TRP A 1 -5.80 -6.56 7.54
C TRP A 1 -4.41 -6.80 7.00
N THR A 2 -4.22 -7.92 6.30
CA THR A 2 -2.98 -8.26 5.59
C THR A 2 -2.91 -7.53 4.24
N ALA A 3 -1.75 -7.52 3.60
CA ALA A 3 -1.61 -6.92 2.27
C ALA A 3 -2.42 -7.68 1.22
N GLU A 4 -2.58 -8.99 1.42
CA GLU A 4 -3.33 -9.91 0.58
C GLU A 4 -4.84 -9.64 0.69
N GLU A 5 -5.38 -9.47 1.90
CA GLU A 5 -6.80 -9.14 2.12
C GLU A 5 -7.16 -7.79 1.47
N VAL A 6 -6.31 -6.78 1.61
CA VAL A 6 -6.53 -5.46 1.01
C VAL A 6 -6.41 -5.53 -0.52
N ALA A 7 -5.45 -6.29 -1.03
CA ALA A 7 -5.25 -6.48 -2.46
C ALA A 7 -6.41 -7.22 -3.13
N GLU A 8 -6.97 -8.23 -2.47
CA GLU A 8 -8.17 -8.93 -2.91
C GLU A 8 -9.38 -7.99 -2.97
N LEU A 9 -9.62 -7.21 -1.91
CA LEU A 9 -10.73 -6.25 -1.88
C LEU A 9 -10.62 -5.18 -2.98
N LEU A 10 -9.41 -4.72 -3.27
CA LEU A 10 -9.15 -3.67 -4.26
C LEU A 10 -8.88 -4.22 -5.67
N GLN A 11 -8.82 -5.55 -5.84
CA GLN A 11 -8.45 -6.23 -7.10
C GLN A 11 -7.13 -5.70 -7.68
N ILE A 12 -6.12 -5.51 -6.83
CA ILE A 12 -4.77 -5.05 -7.22
C ILE A 12 -3.70 -6.05 -6.77
N ASP A 13 -2.46 -5.84 -7.21
CA ASP A 13 -1.33 -6.66 -6.78
C ASP A 13 -0.98 -6.42 -5.29
N PRO A 14 -0.75 -7.47 -4.47
CA PRO A 14 -0.33 -7.33 -3.07
C PRO A 14 0.94 -6.52 -2.84
N ASN A 15 1.91 -6.53 -3.78
CA ASN A 15 3.07 -5.65 -3.70
C ASN A 15 2.71 -4.18 -3.84
N THR A 16 1.63 -3.82 -4.53
CA THR A 16 1.14 -2.44 -4.59
C THR A 16 0.76 -1.97 -3.19
N VAL A 17 0.04 -2.79 -2.44
CA VAL A 17 -0.33 -2.51 -1.04
C VAL A 17 0.92 -2.41 -0.15
N ARG A 18 1.84 -3.37 -0.26
CA ARG A 18 3.09 -3.36 0.53
C ARG A 18 3.93 -2.12 0.24
N ASN A 19 4.07 -1.75 -1.03
CA ASN A 19 4.84 -0.58 -1.44
C ASN A 19 4.17 0.72 -1.01
N HIS A 20 2.84 0.82 -1.14
CA HIS A 20 2.07 1.96 -0.66
C HIS A 20 2.22 2.13 0.86
N PHE A 21 2.07 1.05 1.62
CA PHE A 21 2.25 1.05 3.07
C PHE A 21 3.70 1.40 3.47
N LYS A 22 4.69 0.84 2.78
CA LYS A 22 6.11 1.14 3.01
C LYS A 22 6.38 2.64 2.82
N ARG A 23 5.92 3.23 1.71
CA ARG A 23 6.06 4.67 1.42
C ARG A 23 5.38 5.52 2.50
N TYR A 24 4.15 5.19 2.87
CA TYR A 24 3.45 5.87 3.95
C TYR A 24 4.22 5.81 5.28
N ARG A 25 4.80 4.66 5.62
CA ARG A 25 5.58 4.50 6.85
C ARG A 25 6.88 5.30 6.87
N THR A 26 7.52 5.49 5.72
CA THR A 26 8.81 6.20 5.62
C THR A 26 8.63 7.70 5.49
N GLU A 27 7.67 8.14 4.67
CA GLU A 27 7.57 9.54 4.22
C GLU A 27 6.21 10.18 4.60
N GLY A 28 5.37 9.46 5.34
CA GLY A 28 4.02 9.91 5.68
C GLY A 28 3.15 10.12 4.44
N LEU A 29 2.22 11.06 4.53
CA LEU A 29 1.32 11.40 3.41
C LEU A 29 2.08 12.02 2.22
N ALA A 30 3.19 12.73 2.46
CA ALA A 30 4.02 13.29 1.39
C ALA A 30 4.55 12.18 0.47
N GLY A 31 4.86 11.02 1.05
CA GLY A 31 5.28 9.83 0.31
C GLY A 31 4.22 9.20 -0.56
N LEU A 32 2.96 9.62 -0.51
CA LEU A 32 1.86 9.04 -1.30
C LEU A 32 1.47 9.88 -2.53
N ASN A 33 1.83 11.17 -2.57
CA ASN A 33 1.43 12.13 -3.61
C ASN A 33 2.31 12.12 -4.88
N ARG A 34 2.72 10.94 -5.36
CA ARG A 34 3.61 10.85 -6.54
C ARG A 34 2.89 10.33 -7.76
#